data_AF-A0A1P8UUJ1-F1
#
_entry.id   AF-A0A1P8UUJ1-F1
#
_cell.length_a   1.000
_cell.length_b   1.000
_cell.length_c   1.000
_cell.angle_alpha   90.00
_cell.angle_beta   90.00
_cell.angle_gamma   90.00
#
_symmetry.space_group_name_H-M   'P 1'
#
loop_
_entity.id
_entity.type
_entity.pdbx_description
1 polymer ?
#
loop_
_entity_poly.entity_id
_entity_poly.type
_entity_poly.pdbx_seq_one_letter_code
_entity_poly.pdbx_strand_id
1 'polypeptide(L)'
;MGFLLLAGCDMASPGFRGVPAVTREVEGSRFTIRVKDRMAEVIRTSSEFPARFGPISERAQLAVAQETGCVPAWVTGDPAMMVMGLSCDGAPAPRQPRRRTISCEIFDAYYTDRLGGSASMECTEY
;
A
#
# COMPACT_ATOMS: atom_id res chain seq x y z
N MET A 1 2.68 26.14 23.62
CA MET A 1 2.32 24.70 23.61
C MET A 1 2.49 24.20 22.19
N GLY A 2 3.68 23.71 21.84
CA GLY A 2 3.97 23.21 20.49
C GLY A 2 3.58 21.74 20.39
N PHE A 3 2.58 21.43 19.57
CA PHE A 3 2.16 20.07 19.28
C PHE A 3 3.08 19.53 18.17
N LEU A 4 4.14 18.81 18.54
CA LEU A 4 4.93 18.02 17.59
C LEU A 4 4.05 16.87 17.11
N LEU A 5 3.43 17.04 15.94
CA LEU A 5 2.78 15.94 15.24
C LEU A 5 3.86 14.97 14.78
N LEU A 6 4.00 13.85 15.49
CA LEU A 6 4.72 12.68 15.00
C LEU A 6 3.96 12.14 13.78
N ALA A 7 4.27 12.66 12.59
CA ALA A 7 3.86 12.03 11.35
C ALA A 7 4.63 10.71 11.23
N GLY A 8 3.96 9.59 11.50
CA GLY A 8 4.50 8.27 11.21
C GLY A 8 4.74 8.12 9.71
N CYS A 9 5.62 7.20 9.32
CA CYS A 9 5.80 6.79 7.92
C CYS A 9 4.60 5.95 7.40
N ASP A 10 3.37 6.40 7.64
CA ASP A 10 2.13 5.71 7.28
C ASP A 10 1.19 6.59 6.44
N MET A 11 1.77 7.54 5.70
CA MET A 11 1.03 8.46 4.84
C MET A 11 0.18 7.72 3.79
N ALA A 12 -1.06 8.17 3.61
CA ALA A 12 -1.97 7.60 2.63
C ALA A 12 -1.45 7.78 1.19
N SER A 13 -1.61 6.77 0.35
CA SER A 13 -1.35 6.89 -1.09
C SER A 13 -2.29 7.92 -1.73
N PRO A 14 -1.96 8.47 -2.91
CA PRO A 14 -2.78 9.49 -3.57
C PRO A 14 -4.28 9.16 -3.66
N GLY A 15 -4.64 7.89 -3.90
CA GLY A 15 -6.04 7.43 -3.98
C GLY A 15 -6.81 7.44 -2.65
N PHE A 16 -6.11 7.41 -1.52
CA PHE A 16 -6.65 7.31 -0.15
C PHE A 16 -6.39 8.58 0.69
N ARG A 17 -5.89 9.66 0.10
CA ARG A 17 -5.69 10.93 0.83
C ARG A 17 -7.00 11.44 1.40
N GLY A 18 -6.96 11.90 2.66
CA GLY A 18 -8.13 12.39 3.38
C GLY A 18 -9.08 11.30 3.89
N VAL A 19 -8.80 10.01 3.61
CA VAL A 19 -9.57 8.90 4.16
C VAL A 19 -9.14 8.65 5.62
N PRO A 20 -10.08 8.57 6.57
CA PRO A 20 -9.76 8.23 7.96
C PRO A 20 -9.01 6.91 8.07
N ALA A 21 -8.00 6.89 8.93
CA ALA A 21 -7.18 5.72 9.19
C ALA A 21 -7.67 4.99 10.45
N VAL A 22 -7.71 3.65 10.39
CA VAL A 22 -8.00 2.79 11.53
C VAL A 22 -6.86 1.81 11.74
N THR A 23 -6.42 1.65 12.99
CA THR A 23 -5.35 0.71 13.33
C THR A 23 -5.94 -0.61 13.79
N ARG A 24 -5.45 -1.72 13.22
CA ARG A 24 -5.77 -3.08 13.66
C ARG A 24 -4.52 -3.92 13.83
N GLU A 25 -4.56 -4.84 14.78
CA GLU A 25 -3.48 -5.78 15.05
C GLU A 25 -4.03 -7.20 14.92
N VAL A 26 -3.32 -8.03 14.15
CA VAL A 26 -3.66 -9.43 13.90
C VAL A 26 -2.38 -10.24 13.99
N GLU A 27 -2.34 -11.19 14.92
CA GLU A 27 -1.20 -12.10 15.12
C GLU A 27 0.17 -11.38 15.26
N GLY A 28 0.20 -10.23 15.95
CA GLY A 28 1.40 -9.41 16.15
C GLY A 28 1.76 -8.50 14.96
N SER A 29 1.04 -8.60 13.83
CA SER A 29 1.15 -7.66 12.73
C SER A 29 0.19 -6.49 12.93
N ARG A 30 0.73 -5.26 12.92
CA ARG A 30 -0.06 -4.03 13.08
C ARG A 30 -0.22 -3.32 11.74
N PHE A 31 -1.45 -2.92 11.44
CA PHE A 31 -1.83 -2.33 10.17
C PHE A 31 -2.61 -1.03 10.36
N THR A 32 -2.26 -0.03 9.57
CA THR A 32 -3.08 1.17 9.33
C THR A 32 -3.95 0.90 8.11
N ILE A 33 -5.26 0.91 8.28
CA ILE A 33 -6.27 0.58 7.27
C ILE A 33 -7.03 1.84 6.86
N ARG A 34 -7.21 2.05 5.56
CA ARG A 34 -8.06 3.10 4.98
C ARG A 34 -8.99 2.49 3.96
N VAL A 35 -10.29 2.74 4.10
CA VAL A 35 -11.32 2.13 3.24
C VAL A 35 -12.03 3.22 2.44
N LYS A 36 -12.11 3.04 1.13
CA LYS A 36 -12.76 3.95 0.20
C LYS A 36 -13.30 3.17 -1.00
N ASP A 37 -14.55 3.39 -1.37
CA ASP A 37 -15.17 2.81 -2.59
C ASP A 37 -14.98 1.28 -2.73
N ARG A 38 -15.10 0.54 -1.61
CA ARG A 38 -14.87 -0.92 -1.52
C ARG A 38 -13.44 -1.35 -1.89
N MET A 39 -12.49 -0.45 -1.74
CA MET A 39 -11.07 -0.70 -1.76
C MET A 39 -10.50 -0.42 -0.38
N ALA A 40 -9.50 -1.19 0.05
CA ALA A 40 -8.75 -0.92 1.26
C ALA A 40 -7.27 -0.75 0.96
N GLU A 41 -6.68 0.34 1.45
CA GLU A 41 -5.23 0.48 1.61
C GLU A 41 -4.85 0.01 3.01
N VAL A 42 -3.81 -0.80 3.08
CA VAL A 42 -3.32 -1.41 4.31
C VAL A 42 -1.81 -1.22 4.39
N ILE A 43 -1.37 -0.37 5.32
CA ILE A 43 0.05 -0.11 5.57
C ILE A 43 0.45 -0.85 6.85
N ARG A 44 1.44 -1.73 6.77
CA ARG A 44 1.99 -2.42 7.94
C ARG A 44 2.89 -1.46 8.72
N THR A 45 2.62 -1.29 10.01
CA THR A 45 3.35 -0.41 10.93
C THR A 45 4.06 -1.18 12.06
N SER A 46 4.01 -2.51 12.06
CA SER A 46 4.89 -3.38 12.85
C SER A 46 6.21 -3.62 12.12
N SER A 47 7.27 -3.99 12.85
CA SER A 47 8.51 -4.52 12.26
C SER A 47 8.50 -6.04 12.38
N GLU A 48 8.63 -6.76 11.27
CA GLU A 48 8.65 -8.23 11.26
C GLU A 48 9.70 -8.72 10.26
N PHE A 49 10.44 -9.76 10.64
CA PHE A 49 11.48 -10.36 9.79
C PHE A 49 11.42 -11.90 9.85
N PRO A 50 11.44 -12.59 8.69
CA PRO A 50 11.38 -12.04 7.34
C PRO A 50 9.97 -11.56 6.97
N ALA A 51 9.87 -10.40 6.31
CA ALA A 51 8.60 -9.83 5.86
C ALA A 51 8.07 -10.55 4.61
N ARG A 52 7.61 -11.80 4.76
CA ARG A 52 7.07 -12.60 3.65
C ARG A 52 5.67 -12.12 3.27
N PHE A 53 5.43 -11.91 1.98
CA PHE A 53 4.15 -11.39 1.48
C PHE A 53 2.96 -12.26 1.84
N GLY A 54 3.02 -13.58 1.60
CA GLY A 54 1.90 -14.50 1.85
C GLY A 54 1.30 -14.36 3.26
N PRO A 55 2.05 -14.72 4.33
CA PRO A 55 1.55 -14.64 5.70
C PRO A 55 1.11 -13.23 6.12
N ILE A 56 1.85 -12.19 5.73
CA ILE A 56 1.49 -10.80 6.08
C ILE A 56 0.20 -10.38 5.37
N SER A 57 0.04 -10.75 4.10
CA SER A 57 -1.15 -10.42 3.31
C SER A 57 -2.39 -11.16 3.79
N GLU A 58 -2.26 -12.38 4.31
CA GLU A 58 -3.35 -13.12 4.95
C GLU A 58 -3.83 -12.41 6.22
N ARG A 59 -2.90 -11.99 7.09
CA ARG A 59 -3.22 -11.21 8.29
C ARG A 59 -3.82 -9.85 7.97
N ALA A 60 -3.33 -9.18 6.93
CA ALA A 60 -3.88 -7.92 6.46
C ALA A 60 -5.33 -8.08 5.94
N GLN A 61 -5.60 -9.14 5.17
CA GLN A 61 -6.94 -9.46 4.72
C GLN A 61 -7.88 -9.77 5.89
N LEU A 62 -7.42 -10.52 6.90
CA LEU A 62 -8.16 -10.74 8.14
C LEU A 62 -8.47 -9.43 8.87
N ALA A 63 -7.48 -8.55 9.01
CA ALA A 63 -7.66 -7.25 9.67
C ALA A 63 -8.72 -6.39 8.96
N VAL A 64 -8.71 -6.37 7.62
CA VAL A 64 -9.71 -5.63 6.83
C VAL A 64 -11.09 -6.28 6.88
N ALA A 65 -11.17 -7.62 6.86
CA ALA A 65 -12.43 -8.33 7.01
C ALA A 65 -13.06 -8.05 8.39
N GLN A 66 -12.26 -8.02 9.45
CA GLN A 66 -12.71 -7.66 10.80
C GLN A 66 -13.16 -6.20 10.90
N GLU A 67 -12.46 -5.28 10.21
CA GLU A 67 -12.79 -3.85 10.23
C GLU A 67 -14.05 -3.52 9.42
N THR A 68 -14.26 -4.19 8.29
CA THR A 68 -15.31 -3.81 7.32
C THR A 68 -16.51 -4.75 7.29
N GLY A 69 -16.35 -5.99 7.76
CA GLY A 69 -17.32 -7.07 7.54
C GLY A 69 -17.37 -7.59 6.10
N CYS A 70 -16.60 -7.01 5.18
CA CYS A 70 -16.54 -7.42 3.79
C CYS A 70 -15.48 -8.49 3.55
N VAL A 71 -15.61 -9.21 2.44
CA VAL A 71 -14.64 -10.25 2.03
C VAL A 71 -13.60 -9.62 1.10
N PRO A 72 -12.30 -9.63 1.43
CA PRO A 72 -11.23 -9.29 0.50
C PRO A 72 -11.18 -10.31 -0.64
N ALA A 73 -11.45 -9.87 -1.87
CA ALA A 73 -11.49 -10.76 -3.04
C ALA A 73 -10.12 -10.94 -3.70
N TRP A 74 -9.24 -9.97 -3.53
CA TRP A 74 -7.86 -9.98 -4.02
C TRP A 74 -7.03 -9.01 -3.21
N VAL A 75 -5.72 -9.27 -3.12
CA VAL A 75 -4.72 -8.39 -2.50
C VAL A 75 -3.51 -8.25 -3.42
N THR A 76 -2.90 -7.08 -3.46
CA THR A 76 -1.69 -6.78 -4.23
C THR A 76 -0.83 -5.74 -3.53
N GLY A 77 0.40 -5.54 -4.01
CA GLY A 77 1.39 -4.64 -3.42
C GLY A 77 2.60 -5.40 -2.90
N ASP A 78 3.13 -4.93 -1.79
CA ASP A 78 4.28 -5.51 -1.08
C ASP A 78 3.94 -5.74 0.41
N PRO A 79 4.78 -6.42 1.20
CA PRO A 79 4.47 -6.73 2.60
C PRO A 79 4.40 -5.52 3.55
N ALA A 80 4.80 -4.33 3.11
CA ALA A 80 4.71 -3.09 3.88
C ALA A 80 3.48 -2.26 3.47
N MET A 81 3.12 -2.24 2.19
CA MET A 81 1.92 -1.56 1.69
C MET A 81 1.14 -2.44 0.73
N MET A 82 -0.13 -2.66 1.08
CA MET A 82 -1.05 -3.52 0.35
C MET A 82 -2.30 -2.74 -0.05
N VAL A 83 -2.87 -3.15 -1.18
CA VAL A 83 -4.19 -2.71 -1.61
C VAL A 83 -5.04 -3.94 -1.90
N MET A 84 -6.31 -3.91 -1.50
CA MET A 84 -7.24 -4.99 -1.73
C MET A 84 -8.63 -4.49 -2.14
N GLY A 85 -9.32 -5.30 -2.93
CA GLY A 85 -10.72 -5.06 -3.33
C GLY A 85 -11.67 -5.85 -2.46
N LEU A 86 -12.75 -5.22 -2.04
CA LEU A 86 -13.72 -5.74 -1.09
C LEU A 86 -15.04 -6.11 -1.78
N SER A 87 -15.49 -7.34 -1.52
CA SER A 87 -16.83 -7.82 -1.83
C SER A 87 -17.70 -7.63 -0.59
N CYS A 88 -18.68 -6.73 -0.69
CA CYS A 88 -19.58 -6.37 0.42
C CYS A 88 -21.02 -6.66 0.00
N ASP A 89 -21.83 -7.26 0.87
CA ASP A 89 -23.28 -7.50 0.65
C ASP A 89 -23.62 -8.19 -0.69
N GLY A 90 -22.76 -9.11 -1.13
CA GLY A 90 -22.91 -9.82 -2.40
C GLY A 90 -22.51 -9.03 -3.65
N ALA A 91 -22.16 -7.74 -3.52
CA ALA A 91 -21.61 -6.95 -4.62
C ALA A 91 -20.16 -7.37 -4.93
N PRO A 92 -19.82 -7.66 -6.19
CA PRO A 92 -18.48 -8.13 -6.54
C PRO A 92 -17.44 -7.04 -6.31
N ALA A 93 -16.26 -7.42 -5.83
CA ALA A 93 -15.17 -6.47 -5.56
C ALA A 93 -14.78 -5.65 -6.81
N PRO A 94 -14.29 -4.40 -6.64
CA PRO A 94 -13.72 -3.64 -7.74
C PRO A 94 -12.62 -4.44 -8.46
N ARG A 95 -12.40 -4.14 -9.74
CA ARG A 95 -11.38 -4.85 -10.53
C ARG A 95 -10.00 -4.59 -9.93
N GLN A 96 -9.20 -5.67 -9.81
CA GLN A 96 -7.81 -5.56 -9.39
C GLN A 96 -7.05 -4.59 -10.31
N PRO A 97 -6.34 -3.59 -9.76
CA PRO A 97 -5.44 -2.75 -10.54
C PRO A 97 -4.46 -3.64 -11.30
N ARG A 98 -4.51 -3.60 -12.63
CA ARG A 98 -3.54 -4.32 -13.46
C ARG A 98 -2.20 -3.64 -13.35
N ARG A 99 -1.13 -4.41 -13.15
CA ARG A 99 0.23 -3.91 -13.37
C ARG A 99 0.32 -3.44 -14.82
N ARG A 100 0.46 -2.12 -15.01
CA ARG A 100 0.86 -1.54 -16.28
C ARG A 100 2.38 -1.71 -16.36
N THR A 101 2.88 -2.31 -17.43
CA THR A 101 4.32 -2.41 -17.62
C THR A 101 4.77 -1.09 -18.19
N ILE A 102 5.70 -0.44 -17.52
CA ILE A 102 6.31 0.79 -18.02
C ILE A 102 7.76 0.46 -18.36
N SER A 103 8.14 0.64 -19.62
CA SER A 103 9.55 0.61 -20.01
C SER A 103 10.09 2.02 -19.92
N CYS A 104 11.16 2.20 -19.16
CA CYS A 104 11.81 3.50 -19.04
C CYS A 104 13.20 3.43 -19.65
N GLU A 105 13.45 4.29 -20.63
CA GLU A 105 14.76 4.46 -21.24
C GLU A 105 15.42 5.71 -20.64
N ILE A 106 16.73 5.65 -20.39
CA ILE A 106 17.50 6.76 -19.85
C ILE A 106 18.01 7.59 -21.03
N PHE A 107 17.61 8.85 -21.10
CA PHE A 107 17.94 9.75 -22.21
C PHE A 107 19.17 10.61 -21.94
N ASP A 108 19.35 10.99 -20.68
CA ASP A 108 20.50 11.76 -20.24
C ASP A 108 20.86 11.33 -18.82
N ALA A 109 22.14 11.17 -18.54
CA ALA A 109 22.61 10.90 -17.20
C ALA A 109 23.97 11.56 -16.99
N TYR A 110 24.05 12.40 -15.97
CA TYR A 110 25.31 12.93 -15.47
C TYR A 110 25.58 12.32 -14.11
N TYR A 111 26.75 11.69 -13.94
CA TYR A 111 27.16 11.09 -12.67
C TYR A 111 28.63 11.40 -12.38
N THR A 112 28.93 11.70 -11.11
CA THR A 112 30.29 11.80 -10.59
C THR A 112 30.42 10.99 -9.31
N ASP A 113 31.58 10.36 -9.12
CA ASP A 113 31.84 9.48 -7.97
C ASP A 113 31.76 10.18 -6.60
N ARG A 114 31.83 11.52 -6.56
CA ARG A 114 31.87 12.29 -5.30
C ARG A 114 30.58 13.04 -4.96
N LEU A 115 29.79 13.43 -5.96
CA LEU A 115 28.61 14.29 -5.77
C LEU A 115 27.30 13.58 -6.15
N GLY A 116 27.38 12.34 -6.63
CA GLY A 116 26.25 11.64 -7.23
C GLY A 116 25.94 12.18 -8.61
N GLY A 117 24.71 11.95 -9.06
CA GLY A 117 24.28 12.26 -10.42
C GLY A 117 22.77 12.40 -10.55
N SER A 118 22.35 12.90 -11.71
CA SER A 118 20.95 12.95 -12.12
C SER A 118 20.79 12.22 -13.45
N ALA A 119 19.65 11.55 -13.63
CA ALA A 119 19.26 10.97 -14.91
C ALA A 119 17.87 11.46 -15.30
N SER A 120 17.68 11.74 -16.59
CA SER A 120 16.39 11.96 -17.22
C SER A 120 15.95 10.66 -17.91
N MET A 121 14.72 10.27 -17.66
CA MET A 121 14.12 9.05 -18.20
C MET A 121 12.82 9.37 -18.92
N GLU A 122 12.60 8.74 -20.07
CA GLU A 122 11.30 8.72 -20.73
C GLU A 122 10.69 7.33 -20.53
N CYS A 123 9.43 7.30 -20.15
CA CYS A 123 8.74 6.09 -19.76
C CYS A 123 7.55 5.88 -20.68
N THR A 124 7.52 4.72 -21.34
CA THR A 124 6.41 4.29 -22.21
C THR A 124 5.62 3.18 -21.53
N GLU A 125 4.29 3.30 -21.53
CA GLU A 125 3.39 2.28 -21.01
C GLU A 125 3.05 1.24 -22.09
N TYR A 126 3.10 -0.05 -21.75
CA TYR A 126 2.74 -1.21 -22.60
C TYR A 126 1.63 -2.05 -21.97
#